data_AF-K1SWC8-F1
#
_entry.id   AF-K1SWC8-F1
#
_cell.length_a   1.000
_cell.length_b   1.000
_cell.length_c   1.000
_cell.angle_alpha   90.00
_cell.angle_beta   90.00
_cell.angle_gamma   90.00
#
_symmetry.space_group_name_H-M   'P 1'
#
loop_
_entity.id
_entity.type
_entity.pdbx_description
1 polymer ?
#
loop_
_entity_poly.entity_id
_entity_poly.type
_entity_poly.pdbx_seq_one_letter_code
_entity_poly.pdbx_strand_id
1 'polypeptide(L)'
;ANNWIFIETSEIAGWIVKDSSVGQVKSSEDKNTGSSTDNNTTDTSNNDDKGEEQTDTKTNTDNNDDTTSSDTNYTKTTKYINASSVYVRKEASTSAGIVTTLIRNTDVTVVGESGDWYKVTYKDYSGYIYKELLSDKKQKKQIEVALIEKALQLFQV
;
A
#
# COMPACT_ATOMS: atom_id res chain seq x y z
N ALA A 1 2.50 9.34 23.12
CA ALA A 1 3.76 8.67 22.72
C ALA A 1 3.60 8.14 21.30
N ASN A 2 4.68 7.76 20.62
CA ASN A 2 4.59 7.20 19.28
C ASN A 2 4.23 5.71 19.37
N ASN A 3 2.96 5.39 19.14
CA ASN A 3 2.42 4.02 19.26
C ASN A 3 2.68 3.19 17.98
N TRP A 4 3.87 3.32 17.38
CA TRP A 4 4.22 2.73 16.09
C TRP A 4 5.50 1.89 16.27
N ILE A 5 5.49 0.63 15.85
CA ILE A 5 6.64 -0.28 15.90
C ILE A 5 7.00 -0.68 14.47
N PHE A 6 8.25 -0.48 14.07
CA PHE A 6 8.76 -0.99 12.79
C PHE A 6 9.15 -2.46 12.95
N ILE A 7 8.71 -3.30 12.03
CA ILE A 7 9.06 -4.72 11.92
C ILE A 7 9.72 -4.94 10.57
N GLU A 8 10.75 -5.78 10.54
CA GLU A 8 11.46 -6.23 9.34
C GLU A 8 11.74 -7.73 9.47
N THR A 9 11.39 -8.49 8.43
CA THR A 9 11.66 -9.93 8.30
C THR A 9 12.23 -10.23 6.91
N SER A 10 12.58 -11.47 6.62
CA SER A 10 12.99 -11.89 5.27
C SER A 10 11.88 -11.83 4.21
N GLU A 11 10.62 -11.57 4.59
CA GLU A 11 9.47 -11.54 3.68
C GLU A 11 8.76 -10.19 3.61
N ILE A 12 8.69 -9.46 4.74
CA ILE A 12 7.90 -8.23 4.89
C ILE A 12 8.65 -7.22 5.75
N ALA A 13 8.34 -5.94 5.55
CA ALA A 13 8.61 -4.91 6.54
C ALA A 13 7.41 -3.96 6.66
N GLY A 14 7.41 -3.11 7.68
CA GLY A 14 6.40 -2.08 7.83
C GLY A 14 6.23 -1.62 9.27
N TRP A 15 5.39 -0.61 9.45
CA TRP A 15 4.98 -0.14 10.77
C TRP A 15 3.68 -0.82 11.19
N ILE A 16 3.67 -1.41 12.37
CA ILE A 16 2.43 -1.83 13.04
C ILE A 16 2.05 -0.80 14.11
N VAL A 17 0.75 -0.63 14.34
CA VAL A 17 0.25 0.15 15.48
C VAL A 17 0.35 -0.71 16.74
N LYS A 18 1.06 -0.21 17.75
CA LYS A 18 1.06 -0.79 19.10
C LYS A 18 -0.25 -0.42 19.78
N ASP A 19 -1.25 -1.31 19.68
CA ASP A 19 -2.39 -1.21 20.59
C ASP A 19 -1.88 -1.25 22.04
N SER A 20 -2.31 -0.26 22.81
CA SER A 20 -1.95 -0.06 24.21
C SER A 20 -3.11 -0.39 25.15
N SER A 21 -4.23 -0.90 24.60
CA SER A 21 -5.47 -1.20 25.31
C SER A 21 -5.47 -2.57 26.00
N VAL A 22 -4.56 -3.47 25.62
CA VAL A 22 -4.40 -4.82 26.18
C VAL A 22 -3.74 -4.76 27.57
N GLY A 23 -4.37 -4.10 28.55
CA GLY A 23 -3.69 -3.75 29.80
C GLY A 23 -4.51 -3.30 31.02
N GLN A 24 -5.85 -3.23 30.99
CA GLN A 24 -6.68 -3.04 32.20
C GLN A 24 -8.06 -3.70 32.08
N VAL A 25 -8.16 -5.01 32.30
CA VAL A 25 -9.44 -5.64 32.67
C VAL A 25 -9.75 -5.35 34.14
N LYS A 26 -10.63 -4.38 34.41
CA LYS A 26 -11.20 -4.16 35.74
C LYS A 26 -12.61 -4.73 35.80
N SER A 27 -12.82 -5.65 36.74
CA SER A 27 -14.14 -6.24 37.00
C SER A 27 -15.03 -5.28 37.79
N SER A 28 -16.27 -5.12 37.33
CA SER A 28 -17.42 -4.65 38.10
C SER A 28 -18.69 -4.90 37.29
N GLU A 29 -19.64 -5.65 37.84
CA GLU A 29 -20.77 -6.21 37.08
C GLU A 29 -21.79 -5.19 36.52
N ASP A 30 -22.23 -5.50 35.31
CA ASP A 30 -23.58 -5.37 34.74
C ASP A 30 -24.48 -4.17 35.09
N LYS A 31 -24.84 -3.44 34.02
CA LYS A 31 -26.25 -3.40 33.59
C LYS A 31 -26.38 -3.64 32.08
N ASN A 32 -27.11 -4.68 31.72
CA ASN A 32 -27.45 -5.04 30.33
C ASN A 32 -28.51 -4.09 29.75
N THR A 33 -28.19 -3.45 28.63
CA THR A 33 -29.15 -3.15 27.55
C THR A 33 -28.47 -3.32 26.19
N GLY A 34 -28.40 -4.56 25.70
CA GLY A 34 -27.89 -4.84 24.35
C GLY A 34 -28.86 -4.42 23.24
N SER A 35 -28.32 -3.95 22.12
CA SER A 35 -29.00 -3.94 20.82
C SER A 35 -27.96 -3.94 19.70
N SER A 36 -28.02 -4.92 18.80
CA SER A 36 -27.39 -4.82 17.48
C SER A 36 -28.39 -4.17 16.54
N THR A 37 -27.93 -3.24 15.72
CA THR A 37 -28.66 -2.80 14.53
C THR A 37 -27.68 -2.69 13.38
N ASP A 38 -27.65 -3.74 12.57
CA ASP A 38 -26.90 -3.81 11.33
C ASP A 38 -27.55 -2.94 10.23
N ASN A 39 -26.78 -2.61 9.20
CA ASN A 39 -27.22 -2.18 7.86
C ASN A 39 -28.13 -0.93 7.74
N ASN A 40 -27.60 0.14 7.14
CA ASN A 40 -28.42 1.16 6.48
C ASN A 40 -28.14 1.13 4.96
N THR A 41 -29.19 0.91 4.17
CA THR A 41 -29.15 0.82 2.71
C THR A 41 -30.36 1.54 2.12
N THR A 42 -30.06 2.66 1.44
CA THR A 42 -30.85 3.46 0.48
C THR A 42 -32.09 4.29 0.90
N ASP A 43 -32.14 5.45 0.22
CA ASP A 43 -33.29 6.21 -0.29
C ASP A 43 -34.04 7.31 0.53
N THR A 44 -33.75 8.58 0.17
CA THR A 44 -34.62 9.46 -0.67
C THR A 44 -36.06 9.73 -0.17
N SER A 45 -36.57 10.97 0.06
CA SER A 45 -36.09 12.32 -0.30
C SER A 45 -36.83 13.47 0.44
N ASN A 46 -36.23 14.68 0.49
CA ASN A 46 -36.86 16.03 0.44
C ASN A 46 -37.75 16.51 1.64
N ASN A 47 -37.91 17.80 2.00
CA ASN A 47 -37.37 19.10 1.48
C ASN A 47 -37.50 20.27 2.51
N ASP A 48 -36.97 21.47 2.15
CA ASP A 48 -37.25 22.85 2.68
C ASP A 48 -36.77 23.18 4.12
N ASP A 49 -36.39 24.39 4.58
CA ASP A 49 -36.30 25.81 4.11
C ASP A 49 -35.33 26.58 5.08
N LYS A 50 -34.62 27.71 4.85
CA LYS A 50 -33.99 28.44 3.70
C LYS A 50 -33.05 29.55 4.24
N GLY A 51 -32.09 30.03 3.42
CA GLY A 51 -31.38 31.33 3.56
C GLY A 51 -29.86 31.21 3.31
N GLU A 52 -29.32 31.53 2.12
CA GLU A 52 -29.03 32.86 1.53
C GLU A 52 -27.94 33.64 2.32
N GLU A 53 -26.87 34.19 1.75
CA GLU A 53 -26.42 34.48 0.36
C GLU A 53 -24.88 34.27 0.32
N GLN A 54 -24.15 33.72 -0.68
CA GLN A 54 -24.23 33.50 -2.14
C GLN A 54 -23.60 34.58 -3.05
N THR A 55 -22.44 34.25 -3.67
CA THR A 55 -21.97 34.84 -4.95
C THR A 55 -21.35 33.75 -5.84
N ASP A 56 -21.65 33.79 -7.14
CA ASP A 56 -21.50 32.65 -8.05
C ASP A 56 -20.14 32.61 -8.79
N THR A 57 -19.72 31.47 -9.36
CA THR A 57 -20.16 31.12 -10.72
C THR A 57 -20.28 29.61 -10.92
N LYS A 58 -21.38 29.21 -11.58
CA LYS A 58 -21.83 27.83 -11.81
C LYS A 58 -21.65 27.43 -13.28
N THR A 59 -21.12 26.23 -13.50
CA THR A 59 -21.59 25.34 -14.58
C THR A 59 -21.52 23.89 -14.13
N ASN A 60 -22.64 23.19 -14.22
CA ASN A 60 -22.73 21.75 -13.98
C ASN A 60 -22.91 21.07 -15.35
N THR A 61 -22.08 20.07 -15.65
CA THR A 61 -22.21 19.23 -16.84
C THR A 61 -21.88 17.81 -16.48
N ASP A 62 -22.85 16.92 -16.58
CA ASP A 62 -22.71 15.49 -16.32
C ASP A 62 -21.65 14.89 -17.24
N ASN A 63 -20.60 14.28 -16.67
CA ASN A 63 -19.70 13.41 -17.42
C ASN A 63 -19.37 12.18 -16.57
N ASN A 64 -19.81 11.04 -17.11
CA ASN A 64 -19.33 9.71 -16.78
C ASN A 64 -17.78 9.70 -16.81
N ASP A 65 -17.13 9.41 -15.68
CA ASP A 65 -15.66 9.38 -15.57
C ASP A 65 -15.10 8.13 -16.27
N ASP A 66 -14.99 8.21 -17.59
CA ASP A 66 -14.05 7.42 -18.36
C ASP A 66 -12.62 7.86 -18.02
N THR A 67 -12.08 7.28 -16.95
CA THR A 67 -10.64 7.03 -16.83
C THR A 67 -10.34 5.54 -17.05
N THR A 68 -10.85 5.05 -18.17
CA THR A 68 -10.13 4.18 -19.12
C THR A 68 -9.49 2.92 -18.51
N SER A 69 -10.20 1.79 -18.63
CA SER A 69 -9.57 0.46 -18.64
C SER A 69 -8.69 0.36 -19.89
N SER A 70 -7.45 0.81 -19.75
CA SER A 70 -6.46 0.77 -20.82
C SER A 70 -5.96 -0.67 -20.98
N ASP A 71 -6.69 -1.44 -21.80
CA ASP A 71 -6.35 -2.80 -22.27
C ASP A 71 -5.12 -2.81 -23.21
N THR A 72 -4.11 -2.02 -22.85
CA THR A 72 -2.72 -2.29 -23.18
C THR A 72 -2.42 -3.72 -22.77
N ASN A 73 -1.93 -4.52 -23.71
CA ASN A 73 -1.56 -5.91 -23.47
C ASN A 73 -0.21 -5.94 -22.73
N TYR A 74 -0.21 -5.49 -21.48
CA TYR A 74 1.01 -5.33 -20.68
C TYR A 74 1.58 -6.70 -20.32
N THR A 75 2.79 -6.99 -20.79
CA THR A 75 3.49 -8.24 -20.51
C THR A 75 3.88 -8.30 -19.04
N LYS A 76 3.12 -9.07 -18.26
CA LYS A 76 3.34 -9.24 -16.82
C LYS A 76 4.79 -9.65 -16.56
N THR A 77 5.54 -8.79 -15.87
CA THR A 77 7.00 -8.91 -15.74
C THR A 77 7.40 -8.87 -14.28
N THR A 78 8.13 -9.87 -13.82
CA THR A 78 8.71 -9.88 -12.47
C THR A 78 9.87 -8.89 -12.38
N LYS A 79 9.82 -7.99 -11.41
CA LYS A 79 10.95 -7.12 -11.00
C LYS A 79 11.19 -7.26 -9.50
N TYR A 80 12.32 -6.76 -9.02
CA TYR A 80 12.78 -6.88 -7.65
C TYR A 80 12.99 -5.50 -7.03
N ILE A 81 12.61 -5.32 -5.76
CA ILE A 81 12.90 -4.11 -4.99
C ILE A 81 14.40 -3.87 -4.92
N ASN A 82 14.87 -2.68 -5.32
CA ASN A 82 16.30 -2.35 -5.40
C ASN A 82 16.82 -1.46 -4.25
N ALA A 83 15.92 -0.80 -3.51
CA ALA A 83 16.21 -0.02 -2.31
C ALA A 83 16.08 -0.90 -1.04
N SER A 84 16.42 -0.37 0.15
CA SER A 84 16.34 -1.17 1.40
C SER A 84 14.90 -1.47 1.79
N SER A 85 14.03 -0.47 1.76
CA SER A 85 12.58 -0.60 1.91
C SER A 85 11.86 0.36 0.95
N VAL A 86 10.67 -0.02 0.49
CA VAL A 86 9.87 0.71 -0.50
C VAL A 86 8.40 0.66 -0.13
N TYR A 87 7.73 1.82 -0.15
CA TYR A 87 6.28 1.91 0.08
C TYR A 87 5.50 1.61 -1.20
N VAL A 88 4.60 0.63 -1.15
CA VAL A 88 3.55 0.43 -2.16
C VAL A 88 2.44 1.43 -1.87
N ARG A 89 2.03 2.22 -2.85
CA ARG A 89 1.00 3.28 -2.67
C ARG A 89 -0.31 2.92 -3.35
N LYS A 90 -1.41 3.52 -2.88
CA LYS A 90 -2.74 3.33 -3.49
C LYS A 90 -2.79 3.85 -4.93
N GLU A 91 -2.21 5.03 -5.17
CA GLU A 91 -2.17 5.71 -6.48
C GLU A 91 -0.73 6.04 -6.90
N ALA A 92 -0.57 6.42 -8.18
CA ALA A 92 0.67 6.89 -8.80
C ALA A 92 1.11 8.30 -8.32
N SER A 93 1.19 8.52 -7.01
CA SER A 93 1.56 9.80 -6.40
C SER A 93 2.34 9.63 -5.09
N THR A 94 3.31 10.52 -4.83
CA THR A 94 4.07 10.57 -3.57
C THR A 94 3.24 10.99 -2.35
N SER A 95 2.08 11.64 -2.55
CA SER A 95 1.12 11.96 -1.49
C SER A 95 0.11 10.83 -1.21
N ALA A 96 0.00 9.85 -2.09
CA ALA A 96 -0.99 8.77 -1.95
C ALA A 96 -0.69 7.86 -0.75
N GLY A 97 -1.76 7.40 -0.09
CA GLY A 97 -1.68 6.54 1.08
C GLY A 97 -0.93 5.23 0.81
N ILE A 98 -0.23 4.73 1.84
CA ILE A 98 0.57 3.51 1.78
C ILE A 98 -0.34 2.28 1.94
N VAL A 99 -0.13 1.26 1.12
CA VAL A 99 -0.81 -0.04 1.16
C VAL A 99 0.02 -1.03 1.98
N THR A 100 1.32 -1.13 1.70
CA THR A 100 2.27 -2.01 2.40
C THR A 100 3.72 -1.53 2.16
N THR A 101 4.70 -2.14 2.83
CA THR A 101 6.14 -1.87 2.61
C THR A 101 6.86 -3.16 2.23
N LEU A 102 7.71 -3.10 1.20
CA LEU A 102 8.48 -4.25 0.71
C LEU A 102 9.98 -3.98 0.88
N ILE A 103 10.77 -5.04 1.10
CA ILE A 103 12.23 -4.94 1.34
C ILE A 103 13.04 -5.28 0.09
N ARG A 104 14.33 -4.96 0.10
CA ARG A 104 15.27 -5.29 -0.98
C ARG A 104 15.16 -6.75 -1.40
N ASN A 105 15.20 -7.00 -2.71
CA ASN A 105 15.12 -8.33 -3.34
C ASN A 105 13.79 -9.09 -3.17
N THR A 106 12.77 -8.53 -2.53
CA THR A 106 11.38 -8.97 -2.72
C THR A 106 11.01 -8.83 -4.20
N ASP A 107 10.44 -9.87 -4.78
CA ASP A 107 9.86 -9.85 -6.13
C ASP A 107 8.44 -9.27 -6.13
N VAL A 108 8.11 -8.55 -7.20
CA VAL A 108 6.79 -8.01 -7.50
C VAL A 108 6.45 -8.27 -8.97
N THR A 109 5.18 -8.48 -9.29
CA THR A 109 4.74 -8.57 -10.69
C THR A 109 4.29 -7.18 -11.14
N VAL A 110 4.97 -6.61 -12.13
CA VAL A 110 4.46 -5.42 -12.83
C VAL A 110 3.32 -5.84 -13.74
N VAL A 111 2.17 -5.18 -13.60
CA VAL A 111 0.93 -5.44 -14.36
C VAL A 111 0.49 -4.25 -15.21
N GLY A 112 1.20 -3.12 -15.14
CA GLY A 112 0.95 -1.91 -15.90
C GLY A 112 1.86 -0.76 -15.46
N GLU A 113 1.66 0.43 -16.03
CA GLU A 113 2.41 1.63 -15.66
C GLU A 113 1.55 2.90 -15.77
N SER A 114 1.99 3.97 -15.09
CA SER A 114 1.35 5.29 -15.10
C SER A 114 2.44 6.33 -14.86
N GLY A 115 2.86 7.02 -15.92
CA GLY A 115 4.03 7.92 -15.89
C GLY A 115 5.26 7.21 -15.33
N ASP A 116 5.85 7.79 -14.29
CA ASP A 116 7.05 7.27 -13.60
C ASP A 116 6.76 6.19 -12.54
N TRP A 117 5.54 5.62 -12.54
CA TRP A 117 5.13 4.54 -11.64
C TRP A 117 4.84 3.25 -12.39
N TYR A 118 5.18 2.12 -11.79
CA TYR A 118 4.67 0.80 -12.14
C TYR A 118 3.47 0.45 -11.27
N LYS A 119 2.40 -0.05 -11.89
CA LYS A 119 1.32 -0.75 -11.19
C LYS A 119 1.78 -2.18 -10.93
N VAL A 120 1.79 -2.60 -9.67
CA VAL A 120 2.36 -3.87 -9.22
C VAL A 120 1.38 -4.69 -8.39
N THR A 121 1.57 -6.01 -8.40
CA THR A 121 0.93 -6.95 -7.48
C THR A 121 1.98 -7.76 -6.70
N TYR A 122 1.68 -8.02 -5.42
CA TYR A 122 2.50 -8.82 -4.50
C TYR A 122 1.59 -9.51 -3.48
N LYS A 123 1.54 -10.85 -3.49
CA LYS A 123 0.54 -11.63 -2.75
C LYS A 123 -0.85 -11.02 -3.03
N ASP A 124 -1.65 -10.73 -2.00
CA ASP A 124 -2.99 -10.13 -2.12
C ASP A 124 -2.96 -8.59 -2.26
N TYR A 125 -1.78 -7.95 -2.19
CA TYR A 125 -1.63 -6.51 -2.30
C TYR A 125 -1.46 -6.05 -3.75
N SER A 126 -2.13 -4.95 -4.09
CA SER A 126 -1.97 -4.22 -5.35
C SER A 126 -1.71 -2.74 -5.08
N GLY A 127 -0.96 -2.08 -5.96
CA GLY A 127 -0.70 -0.64 -5.84
C GLY A 127 0.41 -0.18 -6.78
N TYR A 128 1.05 0.94 -6.44
CA TYR A 128 2.03 1.62 -7.29
C TYR A 128 3.39 1.77 -6.60
N ILE A 129 4.47 1.57 -7.38
CA ILE A 129 5.87 1.77 -6.99
C ILE A 129 6.57 2.63 -8.05
N TYR A 130 7.38 3.60 -7.63
CA TYR A 130 8.16 4.45 -8.54
C TYR A 130 9.21 3.64 -9.32
N LYS A 131 9.33 3.87 -10.64
CA LYS A 131 10.08 3.00 -11.56
C LYS A 131 11.54 2.76 -11.15
N GLU A 132 12.22 3.79 -10.65
CA GLU A 132 13.62 3.72 -10.22
C GLU A 132 13.87 2.83 -8.98
N LEU A 133 12.82 2.42 -8.26
CA LEU A 133 12.93 1.58 -7.06
C LEU A 133 12.87 0.08 -7.37
N LEU A 134 12.73 -0.30 -8.64
CA LEU A 134 12.73 -1.68 -9.12
C LEU A 134 13.96 -2.02 -9.97
N SER A 135 14.27 -3.31 -10.08
CA SER A 135 15.39 -3.88 -10.84
C SER A 135 14.96 -5.19 -11.50
N ASP A 136 15.47 -5.49 -12.69
CA ASP A 136 15.23 -6.78 -13.37
C ASP A 136 15.98 -7.96 -12.74
N LYS A 137 16.87 -7.69 -11.77
CA LYS A 137 17.71 -8.70 -11.08
C LYS A 137 17.81 -8.42 -9.58
N LYS A 138 17.78 -9.48 -8.76
CA LYS A 138 18.12 -9.40 -7.33
C LYS A 138 19.56 -8.93 -7.16
N GLN A 139 19.79 -7.95 -6.29
CA GLN A 139 21.12 -7.48 -5.90
C GLN A 139 21.72 -8.45 -4.86
N LYS A 140 22.79 -9.17 -5.20
CA LYS A 140 23.50 -10.00 -4.21
C LYS A 140 24.09 -9.11 -3.11
N LYS A 141 24.04 -9.56 -1.85
CA LYS A 141 24.68 -8.86 -0.74
C LYS A 141 26.19 -8.92 -0.94
N GLN A 142 26.91 -7.79 -0.91
CA GLN A 142 28.35 -7.75 -1.22
C GLN A 142 29.17 -8.69 -0.32
N ILE A 143 28.75 -8.88 0.93
CA ILE A 143 29.33 -9.83 1.89
C ILE A 143 29.22 -11.28 1.39
N GLU A 144 28.07 -11.68 0.84
CA GLU A 144 27.88 -13.03 0.30
C GLU A 144 28.74 -13.26 -0.95
N VAL A 145 28.83 -12.26 -1.84
CA VAL A 145 29.70 -12.31 -3.03
C VAL A 145 31.16 -12.50 -2.62
N ALA A 146 31.67 -11.64 -1.72
CA ALA A 146 33.05 -11.71 -1.25
C ALA A 146 33.37 -13.01 -0.51
N LEU A 147 32.42 -13.57 0.26
CA LEU A 147 32.60 -14.87 0.91
C LEU A 147 32.62 -16.04 -0.09
N ILE A 148 31.78 -16.01 -1.13
CA ILE A 148 31.77 -17.01 -2.20
C ILE A 148 33.05 -16.96 -3.03
N GLU A 149 33.49 -15.76 -3.44
CA GLU A 149 34.74 -15.57 -4.20
C GLU A 149 35.96 -16.01 -3.38
N LYS A 150 36.02 -15.65 -2.10
CA LYS A 150 37.09 -16.10 -1.19
C LYS A 150 37.05 -17.61 -0.96
N ALA A 151 35.88 -18.23 -0.86
CA ALA A 151 35.76 -19.69 -0.75
C ALA A 151 36.25 -20.40 -2.03
N LEU A 152 35.87 -19.91 -3.22
CA LEU A 152 36.30 -20.48 -4.50
C LEU A 152 37.82 -20.38 -4.73
N GLN A 153 38.50 -19.38 -4.16
CA GLN A 153 39.96 -19.29 -4.17
C GLN A 153 40.64 -20.34 -3.26
N LEU A 154 39.98 -20.77 -2.18
CA LEU A 154 40.53 -21.76 -1.23
C LEU A 154 40.38 -23.21 -1.70
N PHE A 155 39.60 -23.48 -2.75
CA PHE A 155 39.41 -24.81 -3.34
C PHE A 155 40.30 -25.09 -4.58
N GLN A 156 41.25 -24.21 -4.90
CA GLN A 156 42.17 -24.37 -6.06
C GLN A 156 43.63 -24.52 -5.60
N VAL A 157 43.85 -25.38 -4.60
CA VAL A 157 45.15 -25.73 -4.00
C VAL A 157 45.24 -27.25 -3.87
#